data_AF-A0A8H4A420-F1
#
_entry.id   AF-A0A8H4A420-F1
#
_cell.length_a   1.000
_cell.length_b   1.000
_cell.length_c   1.000
_cell.angle_alpha   90.00
_cell.angle_beta   90.00
_cell.angle_gamma   90.00
#
_symmetry.space_group_name_H-M   'P 1'
#
loop_
_entity.id
_entity.type
_entity.pdbx_description
1 polymer ?
#
loop_
_entity_poly.entity_id
_entity_poly.type
_entity_poly.pdbx_seq_one_letter_code
_entity_poly.pdbx_strand_id
1 'polypeptide(L)'
;MVVKSLSATTGVPESVLRLLFTILLSYPLALFYRFTFLRPLKTIWAPFLRNLYVVVTGLALCYYHNGSDIKHSLIATIVTWIFCLIGDIVGNRTLSAISAFLFNIIYLTVGYYKVQNGDYGINWTMTQCVLCLRMIGFAMDFMDGEKLKKSKLSMASTHAKNSISSSPQKVGISTSRPQKQPISFEKNIQLLDLPPLIETIGYAYFFGSFLIGPQFSFHLYRKFLTMTLFPDATRIPSGSYKSAMKSLFLGALYLGVYEIGSGYFPASYLITADFASKPFINRLMIMWWVGKFSLTKYLGIWTLAEGASMLSGISFNGYDDHGNAEWNGLANVDRWRFEFATSLADIVGSFNTNTNLWVKTYVFKRFAFLGNKELSSIISLLFLALWHGVCFGYYFCFSLEFFDVEIERRWAKRVESYTKPLYLPQNKNNPSIQFWRRIHQLVGWLGQTCALHYAVVSFVLLKWEYIRIVYNSVHWIGHITVFSLLLLDFILPKHKKTSEVNNKMINGDNKMVNGDNKMINGDIRNSSKKIN
;
A
#
# COMPACT_ATOMS: atom_id res chain seq x y z
N MET A 1 13.77 -18.49 -28.75
CA MET A 1 13.97 -19.95 -28.87
C MET A 1 13.69 -20.67 -27.55
N VAL A 2 14.37 -20.30 -26.44
CA VAL A 2 14.18 -20.94 -25.12
C VAL A 2 12.75 -20.84 -24.56
N VAL A 3 12.14 -19.65 -24.54
CA VAL A 3 10.76 -19.45 -24.02
C VAL A 3 9.74 -20.29 -24.80
N LYS A 4 9.81 -20.26 -26.13
CA LYS A 4 8.93 -21.03 -27.02
C LYS A 4 9.08 -22.54 -26.79
N SER A 5 10.32 -23.02 -26.66
CA SER A 5 10.58 -24.44 -26.38
C SER A 5 10.00 -24.86 -25.03
N LEU A 6 10.24 -24.08 -23.98
CA LEU A 6 9.71 -24.39 -22.65
C LEU A 6 8.19 -24.31 -22.59
N SER A 7 7.57 -23.36 -23.29
CA SER A 7 6.11 -23.28 -23.39
C SER A 7 5.55 -24.54 -24.04
N ALA A 8 6.16 -24.99 -25.15
CA ALA A 8 5.75 -26.23 -25.82
C ALA A 8 5.92 -27.48 -24.94
N THR A 9 6.97 -27.54 -24.10
CA THR A 9 7.22 -28.69 -23.22
C THR A 9 6.36 -28.68 -21.96
N THR A 10 6.08 -27.51 -21.37
CA THR A 10 5.42 -27.39 -20.06
C THR A 10 3.93 -27.07 -20.15
N GLY A 11 3.45 -26.59 -21.30
CA GLY A 11 2.09 -26.07 -21.47
C GLY A 11 1.88 -24.68 -20.86
N VAL A 12 2.87 -24.11 -20.16
CA VAL A 12 2.77 -22.77 -19.57
C VAL A 12 2.83 -21.72 -20.68
N PRO A 13 1.92 -20.72 -20.70
CA PRO A 13 1.92 -19.68 -21.74
C PRO A 13 3.24 -18.91 -21.82
N GLU A 14 3.69 -18.59 -23.05
CA GLU A 14 4.95 -17.85 -23.28
C GLU A 14 5.01 -16.52 -22.51
N SER A 15 3.88 -15.82 -22.38
CA SER A 15 3.79 -14.55 -21.66
C SER A 15 4.04 -14.70 -20.15
N VAL A 16 3.58 -15.80 -19.55
CA VAL A 16 3.83 -16.16 -18.13
C VAL A 16 5.30 -16.51 -17.94
N LEU A 17 5.87 -17.33 -18.81
CA LEU A 17 7.29 -17.69 -18.76
C LEU A 17 8.19 -16.46 -18.91
N ARG A 18 7.85 -15.55 -19.83
CA ARG A 18 8.59 -14.31 -20.04
C ARG A 18 8.52 -13.39 -18.82
N LEU A 19 7.35 -13.27 -18.18
CA LEU A 19 7.20 -12.54 -16.91
C LEU A 19 8.11 -13.15 -15.84
N LEU A 20 8.04 -14.47 -15.63
CA LEU A 20 8.84 -15.16 -14.63
C LEU A 20 10.35 -15.00 -14.88
N PHE A 21 10.81 -15.20 -16.12
CA PHE A 21 12.22 -14.99 -16.45
C PHE A 21 12.67 -13.55 -16.29
N THR A 22 11.84 -12.57 -16.62
CA THR A 22 12.19 -11.15 -16.40
C THR A 22 12.45 -10.89 -14.91
N ILE A 23 11.62 -11.46 -14.02
CA ILE A 23 11.79 -11.35 -12.57
C ILE A 23 13.03 -12.12 -12.10
N LEU A 24 13.24 -13.35 -12.57
CA LEU A 24 14.41 -14.14 -12.17
C LEU A 24 15.73 -13.51 -12.66
N LEU A 25 15.76 -12.93 -13.86
CA LEU A 25 16.92 -12.23 -14.40
C LEU A 25 17.27 -10.95 -13.61
N SER A 26 16.33 -10.39 -12.84
CA SER A 26 16.63 -9.26 -11.96
C SER A 26 17.54 -9.63 -10.79
N TYR A 27 17.61 -10.90 -10.38
CA TYR A 27 18.51 -11.37 -9.31
C TYR A 27 20.00 -11.29 -9.68
N PRO A 28 20.49 -11.89 -10.79
CA PRO A 28 21.90 -11.75 -11.18
C PRO A 28 22.27 -10.29 -11.48
N LEU A 29 21.35 -9.49 -12.03
CA LEU A 29 21.56 -8.05 -12.21
C LEU A 29 21.68 -7.30 -10.87
N ALA A 30 20.90 -7.68 -9.87
CA ALA A 30 21.02 -7.14 -8.51
C ALA A 30 22.34 -7.56 -7.84
N LEU A 31 22.78 -8.81 -8.03
CA LEU A 31 24.08 -9.29 -7.53
C LEU A 31 25.25 -8.54 -8.16
N PHE A 32 25.23 -8.39 -9.49
CA PHE A 32 26.25 -7.62 -10.18
C PHE A 32 26.27 -6.17 -9.68
N TYR A 33 25.11 -5.52 -9.56
CA TYR A 33 25.01 -4.18 -8.97
C TYR A 33 25.62 -4.14 -7.57
N ARG A 34 25.31 -5.13 -6.74
CA ARG A 34 25.82 -5.22 -5.38
C ARG A 34 27.35 -5.28 -5.34
N PHE A 35 27.96 -6.15 -6.13
CA PHE A 35 29.42 -6.31 -6.13
C PHE A 35 30.17 -5.13 -6.72
N THR A 36 29.58 -4.44 -7.69
CA THR A 36 30.25 -3.37 -8.44
C THR A 36 29.95 -1.97 -7.89
N PHE A 37 28.69 -1.70 -7.57
CA PHE A 37 28.14 -0.37 -7.31
C PHE A 37 27.68 -0.13 -5.87
N LEU A 38 27.32 -1.18 -5.11
CA LEU A 38 26.90 -1.04 -3.70
C LEU A 38 28.10 -0.90 -2.75
N ARG A 39 28.93 0.09 -3.05
CA ARG A 39 30.11 0.49 -2.30
C ARG A 39 30.43 1.95 -2.60
N PRO A 40 31.13 2.68 -1.72
CA PRO A 40 31.61 4.02 -2.03
C PRO A 40 32.57 3.96 -3.22
N LEU A 41 32.32 4.79 -4.24
CA LEU A 41 33.22 4.93 -5.37
C LEU A 41 33.96 6.26 -5.24
N LYS A 42 35.27 6.26 -5.47
CA LYS A 42 36.13 7.46 -5.37
C LYS A 42 36.00 8.36 -6.60
N THR A 43 34.76 8.72 -6.97
CA THR A 43 34.48 9.59 -8.11
C THR A 43 33.19 10.36 -7.89
N ILE A 44 33.17 11.62 -8.32
CA ILE A 44 31.97 12.46 -8.32
C ILE A 44 30.84 11.88 -9.19
N TRP A 45 31.21 11.08 -10.19
CA TRP A 45 30.28 10.43 -11.11
C TRP A 45 29.60 9.19 -10.51
N ALA A 46 29.86 8.85 -9.25
CA ALA A 46 29.37 7.62 -8.65
C ALA A 46 27.83 7.46 -8.74
N PRO A 47 27.00 8.45 -8.36
CA PRO A 47 25.54 8.31 -8.49
C PRO A 47 25.10 8.14 -9.95
N PHE A 48 25.76 8.85 -10.88
CA PHE A 48 25.49 8.74 -12.31
C PHE A 48 25.80 7.34 -12.85
N LEU A 49 26.95 6.75 -12.49
CA LEU A 49 27.31 5.39 -12.92
C LEU A 49 26.34 4.33 -12.38
N ARG A 50 25.91 4.47 -11.11
CA ARG A 50 24.88 3.61 -10.52
C ARG A 50 23.56 3.72 -11.29
N ASN A 51 23.16 4.95 -11.61
CA ASN A 51 21.94 5.21 -12.38
C ASN A 51 22.04 4.66 -13.81
N LEU A 52 23.18 4.86 -14.49
CA LEU A 52 23.41 4.38 -15.84
C LEU A 52 23.29 2.85 -15.92
N TYR A 53 23.85 2.14 -14.94
CA TYR A 53 23.65 0.69 -14.83
C TYR A 53 22.18 0.33 -14.71
N VAL A 54 21.43 1.01 -13.83
CA VAL A 54 19.99 0.77 -13.66
C VAL A 54 19.22 1.05 -14.95
N VAL A 55 19.54 2.13 -15.67
CA VAL A 55 18.92 2.48 -16.95
C VAL A 55 19.16 1.38 -17.98
N VAL A 56 20.42 1.00 -18.21
CA VAL A 56 20.79 0.02 -19.23
C VAL A 56 20.13 -1.33 -18.94
N THR A 57 20.25 -1.82 -17.72
CA THR A 57 19.71 -3.13 -17.33
C THR A 57 18.19 -3.13 -17.25
N GLY A 58 17.59 -2.05 -16.74
CA GLY A 58 16.15 -1.86 -16.67
C GLY A 58 15.48 -1.81 -18.04
N LEU A 59 16.03 -1.01 -18.97
CA LEU A 59 15.54 -0.94 -20.34
C LEU A 59 15.74 -2.26 -21.09
N ALA A 60 16.88 -2.94 -20.90
CA ALA A 60 17.11 -4.25 -21.50
C ALA A 60 16.10 -5.31 -21.01
N LEU A 61 15.84 -5.39 -19.71
CA LEU A 61 14.82 -6.28 -19.16
C LEU A 61 13.42 -5.92 -19.64
N CYS A 62 13.09 -4.63 -19.68
CA CYS A 62 11.79 -4.17 -20.15
C CYS A 62 11.58 -4.49 -21.63
N TYR A 63 12.62 -4.34 -22.46
CA TYR A 63 12.59 -4.71 -23.87
C TYR A 63 12.49 -6.23 -24.05
N TYR A 64 13.20 -7.02 -23.23
CA TYR A 64 13.05 -8.47 -23.23
C TYR A 64 11.60 -8.88 -22.94
N HIS A 65 10.93 -8.22 -21.99
CA HIS A 65 9.53 -8.52 -21.66
C HIS A 65 8.54 -8.03 -22.74
N ASN A 66 8.58 -6.74 -23.06
CA ASN A 66 7.58 -6.06 -23.89
C ASN A 66 7.89 -6.06 -25.39
N GLY A 67 9.11 -6.39 -25.80
CA GLY A 67 9.56 -6.18 -27.17
C GLY A 67 9.43 -4.72 -27.60
N SER A 68 8.91 -4.48 -28.80
CA SER A 68 8.66 -3.13 -29.34
C SER A 68 7.66 -2.31 -28.54
N ASP A 69 6.82 -2.94 -27.72
CA ASP A 69 5.80 -2.24 -26.93
C ASP A 69 6.38 -1.47 -25.74
N ILE A 70 7.69 -1.62 -25.45
CA ILE A 70 8.42 -0.75 -24.50
C ILE A 70 8.23 0.74 -24.83
N LYS A 71 7.98 1.09 -26.10
CA LYS A 71 7.71 2.47 -26.53
C LYS A 71 6.59 3.12 -25.74
N HIS A 72 5.56 2.36 -25.34
CA HIS A 72 4.42 2.89 -24.61
C HIS A 72 4.82 3.44 -23.24
N SER A 73 5.55 2.63 -22.48
CA SER A 73 6.10 3.03 -21.18
C SER A 73 7.17 4.12 -21.29
N LEU A 74 7.96 4.13 -22.37
CA LEU A 74 8.98 5.15 -22.59
C LEU A 74 8.36 6.51 -22.90
N ILE A 75 7.39 6.54 -23.81
CA ILE A 75 6.60 7.72 -24.14
C ILE A 75 5.96 8.25 -22.86
N ALA A 76 5.35 7.38 -22.04
CA ALA A 76 4.68 7.84 -20.83
C ALA A 76 5.62 8.53 -19.83
N THR A 77 6.81 7.95 -19.62
CA THR A 77 7.86 8.53 -18.77
C THR A 77 8.39 9.85 -19.32
N ILE A 78 8.70 9.92 -20.62
CA ILE A 78 9.25 11.12 -21.25
C ILE A 78 8.22 12.26 -21.27
N VAL A 79 6.97 11.97 -21.63
CA VAL A 79 5.89 12.98 -21.65
C VAL A 79 5.62 13.52 -20.24
N THR A 80 5.63 12.65 -19.23
CA THR A 80 5.50 13.11 -17.83
C THR A 80 6.65 14.04 -17.44
N TRP A 81 7.89 13.69 -17.80
CA TRP A 81 9.04 14.52 -17.54
C TRP A 81 8.96 15.87 -18.27
N ILE A 82 8.49 15.88 -19.52
CA ILE A 82 8.25 17.12 -20.30
C ILE A 82 7.18 18.00 -19.63
N PHE A 83 6.09 17.42 -19.10
CA PHE A 83 5.11 18.21 -18.34
C PHE A 83 5.74 18.87 -17.12
N CYS A 84 6.58 18.14 -16.38
CA CYS A 84 7.33 18.72 -15.25
C CYS A 84 8.27 19.84 -15.70
N LEU A 85 8.99 19.65 -16.81
CA LEU A 85 9.89 20.68 -17.36
C LEU A 85 9.10 21.95 -17.74
N ILE A 86 8.01 21.81 -18.49
CA ILE A 86 7.16 22.94 -18.89
C ILE A 86 6.58 23.62 -17.65
N GLY A 87 6.08 22.85 -16.68
CA GLY A 87 5.55 23.39 -15.43
C GLY A 87 6.58 24.17 -14.62
N ASP A 88 7.85 23.76 -14.65
CA ASP A 88 8.94 24.50 -14.00
C ASP A 88 9.27 25.82 -14.74
N ILE A 89 9.35 25.77 -16.08
CA ILE A 89 9.60 26.95 -16.92
C ILE A 89 8.48 27.99 -16.79
N VAL A 90 7.23 27.55 -16.80
CA VAL A 90 6.04 28.41 -16.65
C VAL A 90 5.84 28.88 -15.20
N GLY A 91 6.49 28.24 -14.23
CA GLY A 91 6.31 28.52 -12.80
C GLY A 91 4.97 28.03 -12.24
N ASN A 92 4.36 27.01 -12.85
CA ASN A 92 3.12 26.38 -12.40
C ASN A 92 3.26 24.86 -12.36
N ARG A 93 3.84 24.34 -11.27
CA ARG A 93 4.04 22.90 -11.11
C ARG A 93 2.74 22.14 -10.81
N THR A 94 1.69 22.83 -10.35
CA THR A 94 0.36 22.22 -10.18
C THR A 94 -0.26 21.82 -11.50
N LEU A 95 -0.17 22.68 -12.52
CA LEU A 95 -0.63 22.34 -13.88
C LEU A 95 0.11 21.12 -14.43
N SER A 96 1.43 21.03 -14.20
CA SER A 96 2.22 19.84 -14.55
C SER A 96 1.68 18.56 -13.90
N ALA A 97 1.42 18.57 -12.59
CA ALA A 97 0.92 17.39 -11.89
C ALA A 97 -0.47 16.96 -12.39
N ILE A 98 -1.36 17.91 -12.69
CA ILE A 98 -2.68 17.62 -13.27
C ILE A 98 -2.53 17.02 -14.67
N SER A 99 -1.71 17.62 -15.53
CA SER A 99 -1.46 17.10 -16.89
C SER A 99 -0.85 15.70 -16.86
N ALA A 100 0.14 15.46 -15.99
CA ALA A 100 0.74 14.15 -15.81
C ALA A 100 -0.28 13.12 -15.28
N PHE A 101 -1.14 13.49 -14.34
CA PHE A 101 -2.21 12.62 -13.83
C PHE A 101 -3.17 12.20 -14.94
N LEU A 102 -3.74 13.18 -15.65
CA LEU A 102 -4.71 12.93 -16.71
C LEU A 102 -4.10 12.09 -17.82
N PHE A 103 -2.90 12.48 -18.29
CA PHE A 103 -2.23 11.75 -19.35
C PHE A 103 -1.94 10.29 -18.97
N ASN A 104 -1.36 10.01 -17.79
CA ASN A 104 -1.00 8.65 -17.42
C ASN A 104 -2.24 7.75 -17.23
N ILE A 105 -3.31 8.27 -16.62
CA ILE A 105 -4.57 7.51 -16.45
C ILE A 105 -5.23 7.28 -17.81
N ILE A 106 -5.42 8.32 -18.62
CA ILE A 106 -6.05 8.19 -19.95
C ILE A 106 -5.24 7.23 -20.84
N TYR A 107 -3.91 7.35 -20.84
CA TYR A 107 -3.04 6.50 -21.65
C TYR A 107 -3.13 5.02 -21.22
N LEU A 108 -3.13 4.76 -19.91
CA LEU A 108 -3.32 3.41 -19.37
C LEU A 108 -4.70 2.85 -19.71
N THR A 109 -5.77 3.64 -19.54
CA THR A 109 -7.14 3.25 -19.87
C THR A 109 -7.32 2.95 -21.36
N VAL A 110 -6.77 3.78 -22.24
CA VAL A 110 -6.77 3.52 -23.70
C VAL A 110 -5.96 2.26 -24.01
N GLY A 111 -4.84 2.04 -23.31
CA GLY A 111 -4.07 0.81 -23.39
C GLY A 111 -4.90 -0.43 -23.05
N TYR A 112 -5.62 -0.40 -21.93
CA TYR A 112 -6.55 -1.48 -21.57
C TYR A 112 -7.60 -1.70 -22.66
N TYR A 113 -8.28 -0.66 -23.12
CA TYR A 113 -9.30 -0.79 -24.16
C TYR A 113 -8.76 -1.43 -25.45
N LYS A 114 -7.53 -1.10 -25.85
CA LYS A 114 -6.92 -1.65 -27.07
C LYS A 114 -6.44 -3.10 -26.94
N VAL A 115 -6.11 -3.55 -25.73
CA VAL A 115 -5.55 -4.89 -25.50
C VAL A 115 -6.57 -5.85 -24.88
N GLN A 116 -7.71 -5.34 -24.42
CA GLN A 116 -8.74 -6.12 -23.76
C GLN A 116 -9.47 -7.05 -24.76
N ASN A 117 -9.09 -8.33 -24.74
CA ASN A 117 -9.78 -9.41 -25.47
C ASN A 117 -10.79 -10.17 -24.59
N GLY A 118 -11.13 -9.64 -23.41
CA GLY A 118 -12.11 -10.24 -22.50
C GLY A 118 -11.55 -11.18 -21.42
N ASP A 119 -10.25 -11.44 -21.41
CA ASP A 119 -9.52 -12.19 -20.37
C ASP A 119 -8.33 -11.39 -19.81
N TYR A 120 -7.83 -11.75 -18.62
CA TYR A 120 -6.63 -11.14 -18.04
C TYR A 120 -5.38 -11.55 -18.84
N GLY A 121 -4.84 -10.65 -19.65
CA GLY A 121 -3.64 -10.87 -20.46
C GLY A 121 -2.38 -10.28 -19.84
N ILE A 122 -1.27 -11.02 -19.89
CA ILE A 122 0.08 -10.48 -19.61
C ILE A 122 0.59 -9.81 -20.88
N ASN A 123 0.65 -8.48 -20.86
CA ASN A 123 1.07 -7.65 -22.00
C ASN A 123 1.70 -6.33 -21.50
N TRP A 124 2.02 -5.42 -22.42
CA TRP A 124 2.70 -4.15 -22.11
C TRP A 124 1.96 -3.26 -21.11
N THR A 125 0.63 -3.37 -20.99
CA THR A 125 -0.15 -2.62 -20.00
C THR A 125 0.21 -3.01 -18.57
N MET A 126 0.81 -4.19 -18.33
CA MET A 126 1.31 -4.57 -17.01
C MET A 126 2.44 -3.65 -16.54
N THR A 127 3.43 -3.40 -17.41
CA THR A 127 4.50 -2.43 -17.13
C THR A 127 3.93 -1.02 -17.01
N GLN A 128 3.03 -0.64 -17.94
CA GLN A 128 2.41 0.68 -17.92
C GLN A 128 1.60 0.94 -16.64
N CYS A 129 0.94 -0.08 -16.09
CA CYS A 129 0.15 0.01 -14.87
C CYS A 129 1.01 0.43 -13.67
N VAL A 130 2.21 -0.16 -13.54
CA VAL A 130 3.19 0.21 -12.50
C VAL A 130 3.73 1.62 -12.73
N LEU A 131 4.11 1.93 -13.97
CA LEU A 131 4.69 3.23 -14.32
C LEU A 131 3.68 4.37 -14.23
N CYS A 132 2.40 4.13 -14.49
CA CYS A 132 1.34 5.10 -14.32
C CYS A 132 1.35 5.69 -12.91
N LEU A 133 1.30 4.84 -11.87
CA LEU A 133 1.38 5.32 -10.48
C LEU A 133 2.71 6.01 -10.18
N ARG A 134 3.81 5.43 -10.67
CA ARG A 134 5.17 5.94 -10.44
C ARG A 134 5.35 7.35 -11.00
N MET A 135 4.88 7.59 -12.22
CA MET A 135 4.98 8.87 -12.93
C MET A 135 4.03 9.92 -12.35
N ILE A 136 2.82 9.51 -11.94
CA ILE A 136 1.91 10.39 -11.22
C ILE A 136 2.51 10.84 -9.88
N GLY A 137 3.05 9.88 -9.11
CA GLY A 137 3.72 10.17 -7.84
C GLY A 137 4.90 11.12 -8.01
N PHE A 138 5.76 10.87 -9.00
CA PHE A 138 6.89 11.74 -9.35
C PHE A 138 6.45 13.19 -9.64
N ALA A 139 5.42 13.38 -10.47
CA ALA A 139 4.93 14.72 -10.80
C ALA A 139 4.31 15.43 -9.59
N MET A 140 3.61 14.70 -8.72
CA MET A 140 3.05 15.24 -7.48
C MET A 140 4.13 15.60 -6.45
N ASP A 141 5.19 14.79 -6.32
CA ASP A 141 6.32 15.09 -5.45
C ASP A 141 7.06 16.35 -5.93
N PHE A 142 7.17 16.55 -7.25
CA PHE A 142 7.75 17.74 -7.86
C PHE A 142 6.90 19.00 -7.65
N MET A 143 5.58 18.87 -7.77
CA MET A 143 4.63 19.93 -7.42
C MET A 143 4.76 20.34 -5.95
N ASP A 144 4.80 19.37 -5.03
CA ASP A 144 4.89 19.66 -3.59
C ASP A 144 6.23 20.32 -3.21
N GLY A 145 7.30 20.06 -3.98
CA GLY A 145 8.60 20.71 -3.81
C GLY A 145 8.58 22.22 -4.02
N GLU A 146 7.63 22.74 -4.79
CA GLU A 146 7.47 24.19 -5.01
C GLU A 146 7.14 24.92 -3.70
N LYS A 147 6.22 24.36 -2.91
CA LYS A 147 5.81 24.93 -1.61
C LYS A 147 6.98 24.96 -0.65
N LEU A 148 7.79 23.91 -0.63
CA LEU A 148 8.97 23.83 0.22
C LEU A 148 10.06 24.81 -0.22
N LYS A 149 10.26 24.98 -1.53
CA LYS A 149 11.19 25.98 -2.10
C LYS A 149 10.79 27.41 -1.71
N LYS A 150 9.49 27.75 -1.85
CA LYS A 150 8.93 29.04 -1.43
C LYS A 150 9.04 29.26 0.09
N SER A 151 8.74 28.24 0.90
CA SER A 151 8.90 28.29 2.36
C SER A 151 10.35 28.54 2.78
N LYS A 152 11.32 27.80 2.22
CA LYS A 152 12.75 27.99 2.51
C LYS A 152 13.26 29.37 2.09
N LEU A 153 12.83 29.87 0.93
CA LEU A 153 13.17 31.23 0.48
C LEU A 153 12.61 32.30 1.43
N SER A 154 11.36 32.13 1.87
CA SER A 154 10.72 33.02 2.86
C SER A 154 11.39 32.96 4.23
N MET A 155 11.85 31.79 4.67
CA MET A 155 12.59 31.64 5.93
C MET A 155 14.01 32.21 5.83
N ALA A 156 14.70 32.04 4.69
CA ALA A 156 16.01 32.65 4.44
C ALA A 156 15.93 34.18 4.43
N SER A 157 14.87 34.78 3.87
CA SER A 157 14.64 36.23 3.93
C SER A 157 14.25 36.72 5.33
N THR A 158 13.68 35.86 6.18
CA THR A 158 13.27 36.19 7.56
C THR A 158 14.41 36.00 8.56
N HIS A 159 15.28 35.00 8.37
CA HIS A 159 16.48 34.78 9.18
C HIS A 159 17.59 35.83 8.93
N ALA A 160 17.55 36.56 7.81
CA ALA A 160 18.31 37.79 7.63
C ALA A 160 17.83 38.95 8.53
N LYS A 161 16.73 38.79 9.28
CA LYS A 161 16.15 39.85 10.13
C LYS A 161 15.90 39.48 11.59
N ASN A 162 16.01 38.24 12.04
CA ASN A 162 15.91 37.92 13.48
C ASN A 162 16.61 36.61 13.82
N SER A 163 17.66 36.71 14.63
CA SER A 163 18.21 35.61 15.41
C SER A 163 17.61 35.65 16.82
N ILE A 164 16.97 34.55 17.27
CA ILE A 164 17.18 33.88 18.57
C ILE A 164 16.00 32.94 18.93
N SER A 165 16.40 31.73 19.34
CA SER A 165 15.71 30.71 20.16
C SER A 165 14.65 29.80 19.54
N SER A 166 14.90 28.49 19.65
CA SER A 166 13.86 27.46 19.62
C SER A 166 14.18 26.41 20.67
N SER A 167 13.22 26.17 21.56
CA SER A 167 13.25 25.15 22.62
C SER A 167 12.75 23.78 22.12
N PRO A 168 13.15 22.65 22.73
CA PRO A 168 12.79 21.32 22.24
C PRO A 168 11.39 20.90 22.72
N GLN A 169 10.53 20.46 21.79
CA GLN A 169 9.24 19.84 22.08
C GLN A 169 9.39 18.42 22.62
N LYS A 170 8.71 18.14 23.75
CA LYS A 170 8.57 16.81 24.35
C LYS A 170 7.64 15.92 23.52
N VAL A 171 8.13 14.74 23.13
CA VAL A 171 7.35 13.68 22.48
C VAL A 171 6.63 12.86 23.55
N GLY A 172 5.30 12.86 23.51
CA GLY A 172 4.47 12.00 24.35
C GLY A 172 4.65 10.52 23.98
N ILE A 173 5.00 9.71 24.97
CA ILE A 173 5.20 8.26 24.83
C ILE A 173 3.83 7.58 24.73
N SER A 174 3.48 7.12 23.53
CA SER A 174 2.39 6.16 23.30
C SER A 174 2.95 4.75 23.49
N THR A 175 2.40 3.99 24.43
CA THR A 175 2.87 2.67 24.87
C THR A 175 2.42 1.50 23.99
N SER A 176 2.16 1.75 22.71
CA SER A 176 2.03 0.70 21.69
C SER A 176 2.80 1.12 20.45
N ARG A 177 3.91 0.44 20.16
CA ARG A 177 4.79 0.80 19.06
C ARG A 177 4.04 0.61 17.72
N PRO A 178 3.91 1.64 16.88
CA PRO A 178 3.40 1.45 15.53
C PRO A 178 4.37 0.53 14.77
N GLN A 179 3.83 -0.52 14.16
CA GLN A 179 4.60 -1.46 13.34
C GLN A 179 5.34 -0.71 12.23
N LYS A 180 6.61 -1.07 12.01
CA LYS A 180 7.51 -0.40 11.08
C LYS A 180 7.02 -0.61 9.64
N GLN A 181 6.61 0.46 8.98
CA GLN A 181 6.12 0.42 7.59
C GLN A 181 7.30 0.31 6.60
N PRO A 182 7.06 -0.18 5.37
CA PRO A 182 8.01 -0.03 4.28
C PRO A 182 8.41 1.44 4.07
N ILE A 183 9.68 1.68 3.72
CA ILE A 183 10.26 3.03 3.54
C ILE A 183 9.95 3.65 2.17
N SER A 184 9.19 2.96 1.34
CA SER A 184 8.82 3.36 -0.02
C SER A 184 8.32 4.81 -0.13
N PHE A 185 7.57 5.28 0.88
CA PHE A 185 7.00 6.63 0.94
C PHE A 185 7.21 7.27 2.31
N GLU A 186 8.41 7.81 2.55
CA GLU A 186 8.72 8.60 3.75
C GLU A 186 7.92 9.93 3.77
N LYS A 187 7.99 10.69 4.88
CA LYS A 187 7.24 11.96 5.01
C LYS A 187 7.79 13.09 4.11
N ASN A 188 9.08 13.05 3.78
CA ASN A 188 9.80 14.15 3.12
C ASN A 188 10.26 13.78 1.71
N ILE A 189 9.30 13.38 0.86
CA ILE A 189 9.57 12.85 -0.49
C ILE A 189 9.54 13.92 -1.58
N GLN A 190 9.28 15.19 -1.24
CA GLN A 190 9.11 16.28 -2.20
C GLN A 190 10.40 16.54 -3.00
N LEU A 191 10.24 16.85 -4.30
CA LEU A 191 11.35 17.12 -5.22
C LEU A 191 11.48 18.64 -5.45
N LEU A 192 12.52 19.24 -4.88
CA LEU A 192 12.76 20.68 -4.98
C LEU A 192 13.02 21.13 -6.43
N ASP A 193 13.78 20.34 -7.17
CA ASP A 193 14.19 20.60 -8.55
C ASP A 193 13.93 19.36 -9.40
N LEU A 194 13.69 19.58 -10.70
CA LEU A 194 13.37 18.51 -11.63
C LEU A 194 14.60 17.61 -11.82
N PRO A 195 14.53 16.31 -11.49
CA PRO A 195 15.63 15.40 -11.75
C PRO A 195 15.95 15.31 -13.25
N PRO A 196 17.24 15.12 -13.63
CA PRO A 196 17.61 14.88 -15.02
C PRO A 196 16.85 13.69 -15.61
N LEU A 197 16.47 13.78 -16.90
CA LEU A 197 15.69 12.74 -17.57
C LEU A 197 16.29 11.34 -17.43
N ILE A 198 17.62 11.22 -17.51
CA ILE A 198 18.31 9.93 -17.35
C ILE A 198 18.13 9.33 -15.94
N GLU A 199 18.07 10.15 -14.90
CA GLU A 199 17.78 9.71 -13.52
C GLU A 199 16.31 9.28 -13.39
N THR A 200 15.40 10.02 -14.01
CA THR A 200 13.97 9.66 -14.09
C THR A 200 13.73 8.35 -14.84
N ILE A 201 14.47 8.08 -15.92
CA ILE A 201 14.42 6.80 -16.62
C ILE A 201 14.95 5.68 -15.73
N GLY A 202 16.06 5.90 -15.00
CA GLY A 202 16.57 4.91 -14.05
C GLY A 202 15.57 4.56 -12.95
N TYR A 203 14.87 5.58 -12.42
CA TYR A 203 13.79 5.40 -11.47
C TYR A 203 12.61 4.63 -12.05
N ALA A 204 12.12 5.03 -13.23
CA ALA A 204 11.01 4.38 -13.91
C ALA A 204 11.33 2.90 -14.16
N TYR A 205 12.52 2.61 -14.68
CA TYR A 205 12.93 1.28 -15.12
C TYR A 205 13.78 0.53 -14.11
N PHE A 206 13.71 0.85 -12.81
CA PHE A 206 14.48 0.11 -11.81
C PHE A 206 14.23 -1.41 -11.94
N PHE A 207 15.29 -2.15 -12.28
CA PHE A 207 15.23 -3.54 -12.75
C PHE A 207 14.51 -4.50 -11.79
N GLY A 208 14.48 -4.20 -10.49
CA GLY A 208 13.80 -5.02 -9.48
C GLY A 208 12.32 -4.70 -9.28
N SER A 209 11.75 -3.74 -10.01
CA SER A 209 10.38 -3.27 -9.70
C SER A 209 9.55 -2.69 -10.86
N PHE A 210 10.13 -2.46 -12.05
CA PHE A 210 9.43 -1.76 -13.13
C PHE A 210 8.20 -2.53 -13.66
N LEU A 211 8.19 -3.86 -13.52
CA LEU A 211 7.22 -4.72 -14.18
C LEU A 211 5.95 -4.97 -13.36
N ILE A 212 6.10 -5.32 -12.08
CA ILE A 212 4.97 -5.65 -11.18
C ILE A 212 5.02 -4.90 -9.84
N GLY A 213 5.86 -3.87 -9.74
CA GLY A 213 6.22 -3.24 -8.47
C GLY A 213 7.34 -4.00 -7.76
N PRO A 214 7.69 -3.60 -6.53
CA PRO A 214 6.94 -2.69 -5.65
C PRO A 214 6.97 -1.20 -6.06
N GLN A 215 6.01 -0.41 -5.60
CA GLN A 215 6.01 1.05 -5.75
C GLN A 215 6.92 1.72 -4.72
N PHE A 216 7.61 2.79 -5.10
CA PHE A 216 8.39 3.64 -4.20
C PHE A 216 8.60 5.04 -4.75
N SER A 217 8.91 6.00 -3.87
CA SER A 217 9.16 7.39 -4.21
C SER A 217 10.51 7.60 -4.92
N PHE A 218 10.59 8.64 -5.74
CA PHE A 218 11.86 9.06 -6.34
C PHE A 218 12.90 9.43 -5.27
N HIS A 219 12.46 9.97 -4.13
CA HIS A 219 13.31 10.25 -2.98
C HIS A 219 14.09 9.02 -2.50
N LEU A 220 13.41 7.86 -2.35
CA LEU A 220 14.08 6.61 -1.98
C LEU A 220 15.08 6.17 -3.06
N TYR A 221 14.71 6.30 -4.34
CA TYR A 221 15.61 5.99 -5.45
C TYR A 221 16.90 6.82 -5.39
N ARG A 222 16.78 8.12 -5.13
CA ARG A 222 17.96 9.00 -5.00
C ARG A 222 18.81 8.61 -3.80
N LYS A 223 18.23 8.31 -2.64
CA LYS A 223 18.97 7.79 -1.46
C LYS A 223 19.74 6.50 -1.77
N PHE A 224 19.16 5.64 -2.60
CA PHE A 224 19.81 4.43 -3.08
C PHE A 224 21.00 4.74 -3.99
N LEU A 225 20.86 5.66 -4.95
CA LEU A 225 21.95 6.07 -5.85
C LEU A 225 23.09 6.80 -5.12
N THR A 226 22.77 7.62 -4.12
CA THR A 226 23.75 8.38 -3.32
C THR A 226 24.30 7.59 -2.13
N MET A 227 23.78 6.39 -1.89
CA MET A 227 24.09 5.55 -0.71
C MET A 227 23.76 6.17 0.65
N THR A 228 22.96 7.25 0.68
CA THR A 228 22.49 7.86 1.94
C THR A 228 21.34 7.10 2.58
N LEU A 229 20.94 5.96 1.99
CA LEU A 229 20.03 5.00 2.60
C LEU A 229 20.70 4.25 3.78
N PHE A 230 22.01 4.05 3.72
CA PHE A 230 22.76 3.30 4.73
C PHE A 230 23.33 4.26 5.79
N PRO A 231 23.35 3.87 7.08
CA PRO A 231 24.01 4.67 8.12
C PRO A 231 25.51 4.85 7.85
N ASP A 232 26.14 3.82 7.30
CA ASP A 232 27.52 3.83 6.85
C ASP A 232 27.59 3.22 5.44
N ALA A 233 27.93 4.05 4.45
CA ALA A 233 28.04 3.62 3.06
C ALA A 233 29.22 2.67 2.82
N THR A 234 30.24 2.66 3.70
CA THR A 234 31.40 1.76 3.60
C THR A 234 31.06 0.36 4.11
N ARG A 235 30.06 0.24 4.99
CA ARG A 235 29.68 -1.00 5.65
C ARG A 235 28.21 -1.32 5.42
N ILE A 236 27.93 -1.96 4.29
CA ILE A 236 26.57 -2.40 3.97
C ILE A 236 26.10 -3.43 5.01
N PRO A 237 24.91 -3.24 5.62
CA PRO A 237 24.37 -4.19 6.59
C PRO A 237 24.28 -5.62 6.03
N SER A 238 24.47 -6.61 6.91
CA SER A 238 24.37 -8.03 6.53
C SER A 238 22.90 -8.48 6.40
N GLY A 239 22.68 -9.73 5.97
CA GLY A 239 21.35 -10.34 5.94
C GLY A 239 20.55 -10.19 4.64
N SER A 240 20.92 -9.27 3.73
CA SER A 240 20.24 -9.10 2.43
C SER A 240 20.19 -10.38 1.61
N TYR A 241 21.30 -11.12 1.52
CA TYR A 241 21.35 -12.41 0.80
C TYR A 241 20.39 -13.44 1.39
N LYS A 242 20.34 -13.56 2.71
CA LYS A 242 19.44 -14.48 3.42
C LYS A 242 17.98 -14.10 3.16
N SER A 243 17.65 -12.81 3.26
CA SER A 243 16.31 -12.30 2.98
C SER A 243 15.90 -12.53 1.53
N ALA A 244 16.80 -12.26 0.57
CA ALA A 244 16.54 -12.49 -0.85
C ALA A 244 16.35 -13.97 -1.20
N MET A 245 17.14 -14.87 -0.59
CA MET A 245 16.99 -16.31 -0.76
C MET A 245 15.66 -16.80 -0.15
N LYS A 246 15.29 -16.28 1.02
CA LYS A 246 13.98 -16.54 1.63
C LYS A 246 12.85 -16.08 0.71
N SER A 247 12.96 -14.90 0.11
CA SER A 247 11.99 -14.38 -0.88
C SER A 247 11.94 -15.25 -2.14
N LEU A 248 13.08 -15.69 -2.66
CA LEU A 248 13.14 -16.59 -3.81
C LEU A 248 12.40 -17.90 -3.53
N PHE A 249 12.73 -18.56 -2.40
CA PHE A 249 12.13 -19.83 -2.03
C PHE A 249 10.63 -19.69 -1.72
N LEU A 250 10.23 -18.71 -0.89
CA LEU A 250 8.82 -18.51 -0.55
C LEU A 250 8.01 -18.08 -1.76
N GLY A 251 8.55 -17.22 -2.62
CA GLY A 251 7.90 -16.81 -3.85
C GLY A 251 7.66 -18.00 -4.80
N ALA A 252 8.67 -18.85 -4.98
CA ALA A 252 8.54 -20.09 -5.75
C ALA A 252 7.52 -21.07 -5.13
N LEU A 253 7.53 -21.23 -3.79
CA LEU A 253 6.55 -22.05 -3.08
C LEU A 253 5.12 -21.57 -3.31
N TYR A 254 4.87 -20.26 -3.17
CA TYR A 254 3.54 -19.68 -3.43
C TYR A 254 3.10 -19.87 -4.89
N LEU A 255 4.01 -19.73 -5.86
CA LEU A 255 3.68 -20.01 -7.26
C LEU A 255 3.40 -21.50 -7.51
N GLY A 256 4.14 -22.41 -6.87
CA GLY A 256 3.85 -23.84 -6.93
C GLY A 256 2.50 -24.20 -6.31
N VAL A 257 2.15 -23.60 -5.17
CA VAL A 257 0.82 -23.73 -4.56
C VAL A 257 -0.27 -23.18 -5.46
N TYR A 258 -0.03 -22.05 -6.14
CA TYR A 258 -0.95 -21.51 -7.13
C TYR A 258 -1.15 -22.45 -8.31
N GLU A 259 -0.08 -23.00 -8.88
CA GLU A 259 -0.17 -23.91 -10.02
C GLU A 259 -1.01 -25.15 -9.69
N ILE A 260 -0.72 -25.79 -8.56
CA ILE A 260 -1.47 -26.95 -8.08
C ILE A 260 -2.92 -26.55 -7.77
N GLY A 261 -3.12 -25.50 -6.96
CA GLY A 261 -4.45 -25.08 -6.51
C GLY A 261 -5.37 -24.62 -7.64
N SER A 262 -4.84 -23.88 -8.62
CA SER A 262 -5.61 -23.43 -9.78
C SER A 262 -5.94 -24.56 -10.76
N GLY A 263 -5.16 -25.64 -10.78
CA GLY A 263 -5.51 -26.87 -11.51
C GLY A 263 -6.73 -27.58 -10.94
N TYR A 264 -6.88 -27.62 -9.61
CA TYR A 264 -8.06 -28.22 -8.94
C TYR A 264 -9.25 -27.26 -8.86
N PHE A 265 -9.00 -25.96 -8.72
CA PHE A 265 -10.02 -24.93 -8.56
C PHE A 265 -9.86 -23.82 -9.61
N PRO A 266 -10.06 -24.12 -10.91
CA PRO A 266 -9.95 -23.11 -11.95
C PRO A 266 -11.14 -22.16 -11.89
N ALA A 267 -10.90 -20.86 -12.10
CA ALA A 267 -11.98 -19.86 -12.06
C ALA A 267 -13.05 -20.09 -13.14
N SER A 268 -12.68 -20.68 -14.27
CA SER A 268 -13.60 -21.06 -15.35
C SER A 268 -14.61 -22.14 -14.92
N TYR A 269 -14.33 -22.93 -13.89
CA TYR A 269 -15.28 -23.92 -13.39
C TYR A 269 -16.51 -23.26 -12.75
N LEU A 270 -16.37 -22.08 -12.15
CA LEU A 270 -17.47 -21.39 -11.48
C LEU A 270 -18.63 -21.02 -12.41
N ILE A 271 -18.38 -20.87 -13.72
CA ILE A 271 -19.40 -20.52 -14.70
C ILE A 271 -20.06 -21.74 -15.36
N THR A 272 -19.73 -22.96 -14.93
CA THR A 272 -20.24 -24.20 -15.54
C THR A 272 -21.58 -24.64 -14.93
N ALA A 273 -22.36 -25.38 -15.72
CA ALA A 273 -23.58 -26.02 -15.23
C ALA A 273 -23.30 -27.08 -14.14
N ASP A 274 -22.14 -27.76 -14.19
CA ASP A 274 -21.75 -28.73 -13.17
C ASP A 274 -21.48 -28.07 -11.82
N PHE A 275 -20.82 -26.90 -11.80
CA PHE A 275 -20.70 -26.12 -10.56
C PHE A 275 -22.07 -25.70 -10.03
N ALA A 276 -22.95 -25.23 -10.91
CA ALA A 276 -24.30 -24.80 -10.53
C ALA A 276 -25.15 -25.95 -9.96
N SER A 277 -24.93 -27.20 -10.38
CA SER A 277 -25.66 -28.38 -9.89
C SER A 277 -25.18 -28.88 -8.51
N LYS A 278 -24.01 -28.45 -8.03
CA LYS A 278 -23.49 -28.86 -6.72
C LYS A 278 -24.37 -28.35 -5.57
N PRO A 279 -24.38 -29.06 -4.42
CA PRO A 279 -25.00 -28.56 -3.20
C PRO A 279 -24.49 -27.18 -2.80
N PHE A 280 -25.34 -26.37 -2.18
CA PHE A 280 -25.03 -24.96 -1.88
C PHE A 280 -23.72 -24.77 -1.10
N ILE A 281 -23.47 -25.57 -0.06
CA ILE A 281 -22.24 -25.48 0.74
C ILE A 281 -21.00 -25.83 -0.09
N ASN A 282 -21.09 -26.82 -0.98
CA ASN A 282 -20.00 -27.16 -1.90
C ASN A 282 -19.70 -25.99 -2.84
N ARG A 283 -20.73 -25.30 -3.36
CA ARG A 283 -20.53 -24.10 -4.20
C ARG A 283 -19.76 -23.02 -3.45
N LEU A 284 -20.08 -22.76 -2.18
CA LEU A 284 -19.36 -21.80 -1.34
C LEU A 284 -17.91 -22.20 -1.08
N MET A 285 -17.66 -23.47 -0.73
CA MET A 285 -16.30 -23.97 -0.48
C MET A 285 -15.43 -23.88 -1.74
N ILE A 286 -15.97 -24.27 -2.89
CA ILE A 286 -15.28 -24.19 -4.18
C ILE A 286 -14.98 -22.72 -4.53
N MET A 287 -15.96 -21.82 -4.38
CA MET A 287 -15.77 -20.38 -4.61
C MET A 287 -14.69 -19.78 -3.70
N TRP A 288 -14.65 -20.20 -2.42
CA TRP A 288 -13.61 -19.79 -1.48
C TRP A 288 -12.21 -20.23 -1.93
N TRP A 289 -12.06 -21.49 -2.34
CA TRP A 289 -10.78 -22.01 -2.84
C TRP A 289 -10.34 -21.34 -4.14
N VAL A 290 -11.26 -21.08 -5.07
CA VAL A 290 -10.98 -20.32 -6.30
C VAL A 290 -10.43 -18.93 -5.94
N GLY A 291 -11.08 -18.20 -5.02
CA GLY A 291 -10.60 -16.89 -4.57
C GLY A 291 -9.22 -16.97 -3.91
N LYS A 292 -9.02 -17.94 -3.02
CA LYS A 292 -7.74 -18.17 -2.31
C LYS A 292 -6.58 -18.39 -3.27
N PHE A 293 -6.72 -19.36 -4.18
CA PHE A 293 -5.65 -19.67 -5.12
C PHE A 293 -5.45 -18.56 -6.15
N SER A 294 -6.52 -17.86 -6.56
CA SER A 294 -6.40 -16.70 -7.44
C SER A 294 -5.53 -15.58 -6.86
N LEU A 295 -5.53 -15.38 -5.54
CA LEU A 295 -4.66 -14.39 -4.89
C LEU A 295 -3.23 -14.88 -4.67
N THR A 296 -3.05 -16.18 -4.53
CA THR A 296 -1.77 -16.82 -4.19
C THR A 296 -0.68 -16.50 -5.24
N LYS A 297 -1.06 -16.39 -6.53
CA LYS A 297 -0.13 -15.97 -7.59
C LYS A 297 0.49 -14.60 -7.35
N TYR A 298 -0.27 -13.65 -6.80
CA TYR A 298 0.22 -12.30 -6.48
C TYR A 298 1.19 -12.34 -5.30
N LEU A 299 0.89 -13.13 -4.26
CA LEU A 299 1.78 -13.32 -3.12
C LEU A 299 3.14 -13.89 -3.58
N GLY A 300 3.11 -14.89 -4.46
CA GLY A 300 4.31 -15.51 -5.00
C GLY A 300 5.13 -14.57 -5.86
N ILE A 301 4.51 -13.98 -6.88
CA ILE A 301 5.22 -13.17 -7.87
C ILE A 301 5.78 -11.86 -7.27
N TRP A 302 5.05 -11.21 -6.35
CA TRP A 302 5.56 -10.04 -5.63
C TRP A 302 6.69 -10.40 -4.66
N THR A 303 6.57 -11.54 -3.95
CA THR A 303 7.63 -12.00 -3.05
C THR A 303 8.91 -12.32 -3.84
N LEU A 304 8.81 -12.85 -5.06
CA LEU A 304 9.97 -13.02 -5.95
C LEU A 304 10.60 -11.68 -6.35
N ALA A 305 9.81 -10.69 -6.77
CA ALA A 305 10.32 -9.38 -7.15
C ALA A 305 11.02 -8.64 -5.98
N GLU A 306 10.52 -8.82 -4.75
CA GLU A 306 11.14 -8.27 -3.54
C GLU A 306 12.61 -8.72 -3.38
N GLY A 307 12.93 -9.97 -3.73
CA GLY A 307 14.27 -10.54 -3.53
C GLY A 307 15.37 -9.81 -4.30
N ALA A 308 15.12 -9.42 -5.56
CA ALA A 308 16.08 -8.64 -6.34
C ALA A 308 16.30 -7.23 -5.75
N SER A 309 15.24 -6.62 -5.22
CA SER A 309 15.33 -5.33 -4.52
C SER A 309 16.10 -5.43 -3.20
N MET A 310 16.01 -6.56 -2.50
CA MET A 310 16.83 -6.86 -1.31
C MET A 310 18.32 -7.00 -1.67
N LEU A 311 18.63 -7.71 -2.76
CA LEU A 311 20.02 -7.90 -3.20
C LEU A 311 20.67 -6.60 -3.64
N SER A 312 19.95 -5.76 -4.40
CA SER A 312 20.47 -4.49 -4.89
C SER A 312 20.81 -3.51 -3.76
N GLY A 313 20.12 -3.63 -2.62
CA GLY A 313 20.33 -2.78 -1.45
C GLY A 313 19.19 -1.78 -1.19
N ILE A 314 18.28 -1.56 -2.15
CA ILE A 314 17.25 -0.51 -2.03
C ILE A 314 16.21 -0.80 -0.93
N SER A 315 16.03 -2.08 -0.57
CA SER A 315 15.03 -2.50 0.42
C SER A 315 15.51 -2.44 1.88
N PHE A 316 16.67 -1.84 2.17
CA PHE A 316 17.14 -1.70 3.56
C PHE A 316 16.18 -0.82 4.37
N ASN A 317 15.64 -1.35 5.46
CA ASN A 317 14.67 -0.68 6.31
C ASN A 317 15.23 -0.42 7.71
N GLY A 318 16.52 -0.14 7.89
CA GLY A 318 17.09 0.03 9.23
C GLY A 318 17.21 -1.30 10.01
N TYR A 319 17.14 -1.21 11.34
CA TYR A 319 17.34 -2.35 12.24
C TYR A 319 16.10 -2.66 13.08
N ASP A 320 15.95 -3.93 13.46
CA ASP A 320 14.98 -4.39 14.46
C ASP A 320 15.46 -4.11 15.89
N ASP A 321 14.66 -4.49 16.89
CA ASP A 321 14.99 -4.29 18.31
C ASP A 321 16.18 -5.13 18.80
N HIS A 322 16.56 -6.13 18.04
CA HIS A 322 17.70 -6.99 18.30
C HIS A 322 18.96 -6.52 17.55
N GLY A 323 18.88 -5.40 16.83
CA GLY A 323 19.98 -4.85 16.03
C GLY A 323 20.23 -5.59 14.71
N ASN A 324 19.31 -6.45 14.26
CA ASN A 324 19.42 -7.12 12.96
C ASN A 324 18.90 -6.19 11.86
N ALA A 325 19.61 -6.17 10.73
CA ALA A 325 19.21 -5.40 9.56
C ALA A 325 17.94 -5.97 8.92
N GLU A 326 16.94 -5.12 8.71
CA GLU A 326 15.70 -5.46 8.05
C GLU A 326 15.76 -5.11 6.55
N TRP A 327 15.28 -6.02 5.71
CA TRP A 327 15.30 -5.90 4.26
C TRP A 327 13.89 -5.87 3.64
N ASN A 328 12.89 -5.49 4.44
CA ASN A 328 11.48 -5.40 4.07
C ASN A 328 11.06 -3.99 3.62
N GLY A 329 12.01 -3.12 3.26
CA GLY A 329 11.77 -1.72 2.94
C GLY A 329 10.89 -1.48 1.71
N LEU A 330 10.82 -2.46 0.81
CA LEU A 330 9.92 -2.51 -0.34
C LEU A 330 8.97 -3.73 -0.28
N ALA A 331 8.73 -4.32 0.90
CA ALA A 331 7.82 -5.46 1.00
C ALA A 331 6.41 -5.07 0.52
N ASN A 332 5.91 -5.74 -0.50
CA ASN A 332 4.58 -5.53 -1.06
C ASN A 332 3.54 -6.45 -0.42
N VAL A 333 3.98 -7.50 0.27
CA VAL A 333 3.11 -8.41 1.02
C VAL A 333 3.72 -8.73 2.39
N ASP A 334 2.93 -8.53 3.45
CA ASP A 334 3.19 -9.17 4.75
C ASP A 334 2.47 -10.52 4.79
N ARG A 335 3.16 -11.57 4.32
CA ARG A 335 2.59 -12.90 4.08
C ARG A 335 1.92 -13.50 5.33
N TRP A 336 2.58 -13.40 6.48
CA TRP A 336 2.06 -13.99 7.71
C TRP A 336 0.81 -13.26 8.18
N ARG A 337 0.84 -11.93 8.15
CA ARG A 337 -0.32 -11.11 8.51
C ARG A 337 -1.48 -11.33 7.54
N PHE A 338 -1.20 -11.50 6.26
CA PHE A 338 -2.23 -11.76 5.24
C PHE A 338 -2.89 -13.14 5.42
N GLU A 339 -2.10 -14.19 5.57
CA GLU A 339 -2.59 -15.57 5.69
C GLU A 339 -3.45 -15.80 6.95
N PHE A 340 -3.12 -15.11 8.04
CA PHE A 340 -3.77 -15.26 9.35
C PHE A 340 -4.51 -14.00 9.79
N ALA A 341 -4.89 -13.13 8.85
CA ALA A 341 -5.60 -11.89 9.16
C ALA A 341 -6.94 -12.19 9.83
N THR A 342 -7.20 -11.56 10.97
CA THR A 342 -8.50 -11.63 11.67
C THR A 342 -9.34 -10.37 11.47
N SER A 343 -8.84 -9.40 10.70
CA SER A 343 -9.56 -8.19 10.30
C SER A 343 -9.31 -7.83 8.83
N LEU A 344 -10.26 -7.19 8.16
CA LEU A 344 -10.10 -6.66 6.80
C LEU A 344 -9.08 -5.52 6.78
N ALA A 345 -9.01 -4.74 7.85
CA ALA A 345 -7.93 -3.77 8.05
C ALA A 345 -6.54 -4.43 8.01
N ASP A 346 -6.38 -5.64 8.55
CA ASP A 346 -5.14 -6.41 8.45
C ASP A 346 -4.89 -6.93 7.04
N ILE A 347 -5.93 -7.41 6.34
CA ILE A 347 -5.85 -7.85 4.94
C ILE A 347 -5.37 -6.70 4.05
N VAL A 348 -6.07 -5.56 4.07
CA VAL A 348 -5.71 -4.37 3.30
C VAL A 348 -4.31 -3.87 3.69
N GLY A 349 -3.97 -3.89 4.98
CA GLY A 349 -2.65 -3.46 5.44
C GLY A 349 -1.48 -4.37 5.07
N SER A 350 -1.76 -5.62 4.67
CA SER A 350 -0.74 -6.66 4.40
C SER A 350 -0.68 -7.10 2.94
N PHE A 351 -1.65 -6.72 2.11
CA PHE A 351 -1.70 -7.05 0.69
C PHE A 351 -1.45 -5.80 -0.16
N ASN A 352 -0.55 -5.90 -1.15
CA ASN A 352 -0.18 -4.81 -2.03
C ASN A 352 0.22 -3.51 -1.28
N THR A 353 1.00 -3.67 -0.21
CA THR A 353 1.29 -2.65 0.81
C THR A 353 1.80 -1.35 0.21
N ASN A 354 2.70 -1.41 -0.78
CA ASN A 354 3.27 -0.18 -1.35
C ASN A 354 2.28 0.58 -2.23
N THR A 355 1.36 -0.12 -2.89
CA THR A 355 0.25 0.52 -3.61
C THR A 355 -0.71 1.17 -2.62
N ASN A 356 -1.01 0.52 -1.49
CA ASN A 356 -1.84 1.12 -0.45
C ASN A 356 -1.18 2.36 0.19
N LEU A 357 0.14 2.33 0.41
CA LEU A 357 0.88 3.53 0.83
C LEU A 357 0.87 4.63 -0.22
N TRP A 358 0.99 4.27 -1.50
CA TRP A 358 0.90 5.21 -2.62
C TRP A 358 -0.49 5.88 -2.65
N VAL A 359 -1.58 5.10 -2.66
CA VAL A 359 -2.96 5.63 -2.68
C VAL A 359 -3.25 6.48 -1.45
N LYS A 360 -2.77 6.05 -0.28
CA LYS A 360 -2.89 6.84 0.95
C LYS A 360 -2.22 8.21 0.83
N THR A 361 -1.06 8.26 0.17
CA THR A 361 -0.23 9.48 0.04
C THR A 361 -0.75 10.41 -1.05
N TYR A 362 -1.05 9.88 -2.23
CA TYR A 362 -1.34 10.67 -3.43
C TYR A 362 -2.83 10.84 -3.73
N VAL A 363 -3.71 10.04 -3.12
CA VAL A 363 -5.16 10.13 -3.34
C VAL A 363 -5.87 10.44 -2.03
N PHE A 364 -5.94 9.49 -1.10
CA PHE A 364 -6.74 9.59 0.13
C PHE A 364 -6.47 10.87 0.93
N LYS A 365 -5.20 11.15 1.27
CA LYS A 365 -4.84 12.35 2.04
C LYS A 365 -5.04 13.64 1.26
N ARG A 366 -4.94 13.60 -0.08
CA ARG A 366 -5.14 14.80 -0.91
C ARG A 366 -6.61 15.18 -1.01
N PHE A 367 -7.55 14.26 -0.81
CA PHE A 367 -8.99 14.52 -0.72
C PHE A 367 -9.47 14.86 0.70
N ALA A 368 -8.57 15.03 1.68
CA ALA A 368 -8.93 15.40 3.05
C ALA A 368 -9.65 16.76 3.15
N PHE A 369 -9.51 17.64 2.16
CA PHE A 369 -10.22 18.93 2.11
C PHE A 369 -11.75 18.78 2.05
N LEU A 370 -12.26 17.60 1.68
CA LEU A 370 -13.69 17.30 1.67
C LEU A 370 -14.29 17.15 3.08
N GLY A 371 -13.46 17.10 4.13
CA GLY A 371 -13.91 16.94 5.52
C GLY A 371 -14.57 15.58 5.82
N ASN A 372 -14.65 14.67 4.84
CA ASN A 372 -15.29 13.37 4.97
C ASN A 372 -14.31 12.23 4.62
N LYS A 373 -14.00 11.41 5.62
CA LYS A 373 -13.09 10.27 5.50
C LYS A 373 -13.65 9.18 4.58
N GLU A 374 -14.96 8.94 4.62
CA GLU A 374 -15.60 7.93 3.78
C GLU A 374 -15.59 8.34 2.32
N LEU A 375 -15.83 9.63 2.03
CA LEU A 375 -15.70 10.14 0.66
C LEU A 375 -14.28 10.03 0.12
N SER A 376 -13.27 10.32 0.96
CA SER A 376 -11.86 10.09 0.60
C SER A 376 -11.55 8.61 0.33
N SER A 377 -12.19 7.70 1.08
CA SER A 377 -12.07 6.26 0.89
C SER A 377 -12.71 5.80 -0.42
N ILE A 378 -13.95 6.22 -0.70
CA ILE A 378 -14.68 5.93 -1.94
C ILE A 378 -13.88 6.39 -3.16
N ILE A 379 -13.36 7.62 -3.15
CA ILE A 379 -12.53 8.14 -4.24
C ILE A 379 -11.26 7.31 -4.42
N SER A 380 -10.63 6.86 -3.32
CA SER A 380 -9.43 6.02 -3.36
C SER A 380 -9.70 4.64 -3.97
N LEU A 381 -10.82 4.02 -3.63
CA LEU A 381 -11.22 2.70 -4.15
C LEU A 381 -11.70 2.80 -5.60
N LEU A 382 -12.40 3.86 -5.98
CA LEU A 382 -12.75 4.13 -7.38
C LEU A 382 -11.50 4.36 -8.23
N PHE A 383 -10.52 5.09 -7.70
CA PHE A 383 -9.23 5.26 -8.36
C PHE A 383 -8.53 3.92 -8.56
N LEU A 384 -8.49 3.05 -7.54
CA LEU A 384 -7.90 1.71 -7.64
C LEU A 384 -8.64 0.84 -8.67
N ALA A 385 -9.97 0.88 -8.70
CA ALA A 385 -10.77 0.18 -9.70
C ALA A 385 -10.39 0.60 -11.13
N LEU A 386 -10.37 1.92 -11.38
CA LEU A 386 -10.00 2.50 -12.67
C LEU A 386 -8.56 2.17 -13.06
N TRP A 387 -7.63 2.23 -12.09
CA TRP A 387 -6.22 1.90 -12.29
C TRP A 387 -6.01 0.44 -12.68
N HIS A 388 -6.82 -0.48 -12.14
CA HIS A 388 -6.81 -1.88 -12.55
C HIS A 388 -7.44 -2.10 -13.93
N GLY A 389 -8.46 -1.32 -14.28
CA GLY A 389 -9.01 -1.27 -15.64
C GLY A 389 -10.47 -0.83 -15.71
N VAL A 390 -11.07 -1.00 -16.89
CA VAL A 390 -12.47 -0.60 -17.16
C VAL A 390 -13.48 -1.75 -17.01
N CYS A 391 -13.00 -2.96 -16.72
CA CYS A 391 -13.85 -4.12 -16.50
C CYS A 391 -14.74 -3.95 -15.26
N PHE A 392 -16.01 -4.32 -15.38
CA PHE A 392 -16.99 -4.22 -14.30
C PHE A 392 -16.56 -4.94 -13.02
N GLY A 393 -15.89 -6.09 -13.15
CA GLY A 393 -15.42 -6.88 -12.01
C GLY A 393 -14.49 -6.13 -11.05
N TYR A 394 -13.70 -5.15 -11.53
CA TYR A 394 -12.86 -4.34 -10.65
C TYR A 394 -13.70 -3.44 -9.75
N TYR A 395 -14.62 -2.67 -10.34
CA TYR A 395 -15.51 -1.78 -9.60
C TYR A 395 -16.39 -2.57 -8.61
N PHE A 396 -16.85 -3.74 -9.03
CA PHE A 396 -17.64 -4.62 -8.19
C PHE A 396 -16.84 -5.11 -6.97
N CYS A 397 -15.61 -5.61 -7.17
CA CYS A 397 -14.73 -6.04 -6.09
C CYS A 397 -14.41 -4.91 -5.11
N PHE A 398 -14.00 -3.74 -5.59
CA PHE A 398 -13.64 -2.60 -4.73
C PHE A 398 -14.86 -1.98 -4.03
N SER A 399 -16.07 -2.11 -4.60
CA SER A 399 -17.30 -1.71 -3.90
C SER A 399 -17.59 -2.62 -2.72
N LEU A 400 -17.40 -3.94 -2.86
CA LEU A 400 -17.51 -4.88 -1.75
C LEU A 400 -16.45 -4.60 -0.69
N GLU A 401 -15.20 -4.34 -1.07
CA GLU A 401 -14.14 -3.94 -0.14
C GLU A 401 -14.57 -2.74 0.73
N PHE A 402 -15.18 -1.70 0.13
CA PHE A 402 -15.67 -0.55 0.88
C PHE A 402 -16.72 -0.94 1.92
N PHE A 403 -17.75 -1.67 1.51
CA PHE A 403 -18.85 -2.05 2.40
C PHE A 403 -18.40 -3.05 3.47
N ASP A 404 -17.56 -4.02 3.12
CA ASP A 404 -17.01 -5.01 4.04
C ASP A 404 -16.20 -4.33 5.14
N VAL A 405 -15.28 -3.43 4.78
CA VAL A 405 -14.45 -2.67 5.74
C VAL A 405 -15.30 -1.77 6.62
N GLU A 406 -16.32 -1.11 6.06
CA GLU A 406 -17.22 -0.24 6.82
C GLU A 406 -18.09 -1.02 7.80
N ILE A 407 -18.58 -2.19 7.40
CA ILE A 407 -19.35 -3.11 8.26
C ILE A 407 -18.48 -3.67 9.36
N GLU A 408 -17.28 -4.16 9.05
CA GLU A 408 -16.33 -4.60 10.06
C GLU A 408 -16.10 -3.49 11.09
N ARG A 409 -15.81 -2.27 10.65
CA ARG A 409 -15.53 -1.13 11.54
C ARG A 409 -16.70 -0.84 12.48
N ARG A 410 -17.93 -0.86 11.98
CA ARG A 410 -19.14 -0.61 12.78
C ARG A 410 -19.39 -1.72 13.79
N TRP A 411 -19.33 -2.97 13.32
CA TRP A 411 -19.61 -4.13 14.15
C TRP A 411 -18.52 -4.39 15.18
N ALA A 412 -17.24 -4.22 14.84
CA ALA A 412 -16.13 -4.30 15.79
C ALA A 412 -16.32 -3.33 16.97
N LYS A 413 -16.83 -2.11 16.69
CA LYS A 413 -17.16 -1.13 17.72
C LYS A 413 -18.38 -1.52 18.55
N ARG A 414 -19.39 -2.11 17.90
CA ARG A 414 -20.62 -2.58 18.57
C ARG A 414 -20.35 -3.74 19.53
N VAL A 415 -19.44 -4.65 19.18
CA VAL A 415 -19.07 -5.80 20.02
C VAL A 415 -17.84 -5.54 20.91
N GLU A 416 -17.29 -4.32 20.91
CA GLU A 416 -16.05 -3.97 21.62
C GLU A 416 -16.10 -4.32 23.11
N SER A 417 -17.25 -4.14 23.76
CA SER A 417 -17.43 -4.47 25.18
C SER A 417 -17.20 -5.94 25.50
N TYR A 418 -17.45 -6.84 24.54
CA TYR A 418 -17.28 -8.28 24.69
C TYR A 418 -15.89 -8.74 24.21
N THR A 419 -15.36 -8.11 23.16
CA THR A 419 -14.11 -8.54 22.54
C THR A 419 -12.88 -7.95 23.22
N LYS A 420 -12.93 -6.69 23.66
CA LYS A 420 -11.79 -6.01 24.29
C LYS A 420 -11.27 -6.70 25.55
N PRO A 421 -12.11 -7.23 26.48
CA PRO A 421 -11.64 -7.98 27.64
C PRO A 421 -10.78 -9.20 27.27
N LEU A 422 -10.97 -9.79 26.09
CA LEU A 422 -10.20 -10.96 25.63
C LEU A 422 -8.71 -10.64 25.40
N TYR A 423 -8.39 -9.37 25.16
CA TYR A 423 -7.05 -8.91 24.76
C TYR A 423 -6.34 -8.05 25.82
N LEU A 424 -6.96 -7.84 27.00
CA LEU A 424 -6.33 -7.08 28.08
C LEU A 424 -5.11 -7.82 28.66
N PRO A 425 -3.97 -7.13 28.94
CA PRO A 425 -2.77 -7.76 29.49
C PRO A 425 -3.03 -8.55 30.78
N GLN A 426 -3.88 -8.03 31.66
CA GLN A 426 -4.28 -8.69 32.91
C GLN A 426 -4.96 -10.06 32.69
N ASN A 427 -5.59 -10.26 31.53
CA ASN A 427 -6.33 -11.47 31.19
C ASN A 427 -5.50 -12.48 30.39
N LYS A 428 -4.22 -12.15 30.10
CA LYS A 428 -3.35 -12.94 29.21
C LYS A 428 -3.21 -14.40 29.63
N ASN A 429 -3.17 -14.66 30.94
CA ASN A 429 -2.90 -15.98 31.50
C ASN A 429 -4.16 -16.77 31.90
N ASN A 430 -5.37 -16.21 31.78
CA ASN A 430 -6.61 -16.91 32.15
C ASN A 430 -6.99 -17.94 31.07
N PRO A 431 -7.06 -19.26 31.38
CA PRO A 431 -7.31 -20.31 30.38
C PRO A 431 -8.65 -20.15 29.62
N SER A 432 -9.72 -19.76 30.31
CA SER A 432 -11.04 -19.55 29.70
C SER A 432 -11.03 -18.38 28.73
N ILE A 433 -10.39 -17.26 29.11
CA ILE A 433 -10.27 -16.09 28.24
C ILE A 433 -9.39 -16.41 27.02
N GLN A 434 -8.35 -17.21 27.19
CA GLN A 434 -7.52 -17.66 26.07
C GLN A 434 -8.30 -18.53 25.07
N PHE A 435 -9.17 -19.42 25.56
CA PHE A 435 -10.06 -20.20 24.72
C PHE A 435 -10.98 -19.29 23.89
N TRP A 436 -11.71 -18.38 24.55
CA TRP A 436 -12.60 -17.43 23.85
C TRP A 436 -11.86 -16.49 22.89
N ARG A 437 -10.64 -16.07 23.24
CA ARG A 437 -9.77 -15.31 22.33
C ARG A 437 -9.43 -16.09 21.06
N ARG A 438 -9.11 -17.38 21.18
CA ARG A 438 -8.84 -18.25 20.02
C ARG A 438 -10.07 -18.45 19.16
N ILE A 439 -11.24 -18.63 19.77
CA ILE A 439 -12.52 -18.72 19.04
C ILE A 439 -12.78 -17.41 18.29
N HIS A 440 -12.64 -16.26 18.96
CA HIS A 440 -12.78 -14.95 18.31
C HIS A 440 -11.81 -14.77 17.14
N GLN A 441 -10.55 -15.19 17.29
CA GLN A 441 -9.56 -15.16 16.21
C GLN A 441 -9.93 -16.08 15.05
N LEU A 442 -10.39 -17.30 15.32
CA LEU A 442 -10.81 -18.25 14.29
C LEU A 442 -12.03 -17.74 13.52
N VAL A 443 -13.04 -17.22 14.22
CA VAL A 443 -14.24 -16.64 13.61
C VAL A 443 -13.87 -15.40 12.79
N GLY A 444 -13.01 -14.52 13.32
CA GLY A 444 -12.51 -13.37 12.58
C GLY A 444 -11.78 -13.78 11.31
N TRP A 445 -10.84 -14.72 11.41
CA TRP A 445 -10.10 -15.23 10.26
C TRP A 445 -11.00 -15.85 9.20
N LEU A 446 -11.92 -16.73 9.59
CA LEU A 446 -12.85 -17.37 8.66
C LEU A 446 -13.77 -16.33 8.00
N GLY A 447 -14.33 -15.40 8.79
CA GLY A 447 -15.21 -14.35 8.29
C GLY A 447 -14.50 -13.44 7.28
N GLN A 448 -13.31 -12.94 7.61
CA GLN A 448 -12.61 -12.00 6.74
C GLN A 448 -12.05 -12.65 5.48
N THR A 449 -11.58 -13.91 5.56
CA THR A 449 -11.15 -14.64 4.36
C THR A 449 -12.34 -14.99 3.46
N CYS A 450 -13.51 -15.31 4.03
CA CYS A 450 -14.74 -15.47 3.26
C CYS A 450 -15.13 -14.18 2.52
N ALA A 451 -15.12 -13.02 3.20
CA ALA A 451 -15.39 -11.72 2.58
C ALA A 451 -14.40 -11.43 1.43
N LEU A 452 -13.10 -11.57 1.69
CA LEU A 452 -12.05 -11.36 0.69
C LEU A 452 -12.22 -12.25 -0.54
N HIS A 453 -12.30 -13.57 -0.34
CA HIS A 453 -12.35 -14.51 -1.45
C HIS A 453 -13.68 -14.42 -2.21
N TYR A 454 -14.77 -14.09 -1.52
CA TYR A 454 -16.06 -13.80 -2.18
C TYR A 454 -15.96 -12.56 -3.06
N ALA A 455 -15.37 -11.45 -2.58
CA ALA A 455 -15.23 -10.22 -3.35
C ALA A 455 -14.31 -10.41 -4.58
N VAL A 456 -13.17 -11.08 -4.38
CA VAL A 456 -12.14 -11.26 -5.41
C VAL A 456 -12.59 -12.11 -6.59
N VAL A 457 -13.60 -12.98 -6.45
CA VAL A 457 -14.12 -13.73 -7.61
C VAL A 457 -14.58 -12.80 -8.74
N SER A 458 -15.20 -11.66 -8.40
CA SER A 458 -15.55 -10.65 -9.40
C SER A 458 -14.33 -10.03 -10.09
N PHE A 459 -13.25 -9.78 -9.33
CA PHE A 459 -11.98 -9.28 -9.84
C PHE A 459 -11.34 -10.26 -10.83
N VAL A 460 -11.50 -11.56 -10.60
CA VAL A 460 -10.95 -12.63 -11.46
C VAL A 460 -11.78 -12.81 -12.72
N LEU A 461 -13.11 -12.76 -12.63
CA LEU A 461 -14.02 -13.02 -13.75
C LEU A 461 -14.15 -11.84 -14.71
N LEU A 462 -13.94 -10.61 -14.25
CA LEU A 462 -13.94 -9.34 -15.00
C LEU A 462 -15.28 -8.93 -15.65
N LYS A 463 -15.97 -9.85 -16.33
CA LYS A 463 -17.19 -9.61 -17.12
C LYS A 463 -18.45 -9.77 -16.27
N TRP A 464 -19.40 -8.85 -16.46
CA TRP A 464 -20.70 -8.87 -15.77
C TRP A 464 -21.49 -10.15 -16.01
N GLU A 465 -21.44 -10.72 -17.21
CA GLU A 465 -22.14 -11.97 -17.56
C GLU A 465 -21.68 -13.14 -16.68
N TYR A 466 -20.37 -13.32 -16.55
CA TYR A 466 -19.78 -14.36 -15.70
C TYR A 466 -20.05 -14.09 -14.23
N ILE A 467 -19.90 -12.84 -13.79
CA ILE A 467 -20.19 -12.43 -12.41
C ILE A 467 -21.65 -12.78 -12.06
N ARG A 468 -22.62 -12.44 -12.90
CA ARG A 468 -24.03 -12.78 -12.63
C ARG A 468 -24.26 -14.28 -12.49
N ILE A 469 -23.69 -15.10 -13.38
CA ILE A 469 -23.85 -16.56 -13.32
C ILE A 469 -23.39 -17.11 -11.96
N VAL A 470 -22.17 -16.73 -11.56
CA VAL A 470 -21.57 -17.22 -10.31
C VAL A 470 -22.30 -16.70 -9.08
N TYR A 471 -22.61 -15.41 -9.02
CA TYR A 471 -23.24 -14.82 -7.83
C TYR A 471 -24.71 -15.25 -7.68
N ASN A 472 -25.41 -15.52 -8.79
CA ASN A 472 -26.73 -16.15 -8.76
C ASN A 472 -26.68 -17.57 -8.20
N SER A 473 -25.66 -18.38 -8.56
CA SER A 473 -25.56 -19.75 -8.05
C SER A 473 -25.32 -19.79 -6.54
N VAL A 474 -24.67 -18.78 -5.97
CA VAL A 474 -24.51 -18.65 -4.51
C VAL A 474 -25.52 -17.69 -3.87
N HIS A 475 -26.60 -17.38 -4.58
CA HIS A 475 -27.72 -16.56 -4.11
C HIS A 475 -27.30 -15.22 -3.50
N TRP A 476 -26.23 -14.61 -4.02
CA TRP A 476 -25.71 -13.31 -3.55
C TRP A 476 -25.43 -13.26 -2.05
N ILE A 477 -25.11 -14.40 -1.42
CA ILE A 477 -25.04 -14.51 0.05
C ILE A 477 -24.11 -13.49 0.73
N GLY A 478 -22.95 -13.18 0.14
CA GLY A 478 -22.04 -12.18 0.70
C GLY A 478 -22.66 -10.78 0.69
N HIS A 479 -23.32 -10.38 -0.39
CA HIS A 479 -24.03 -9.10 -0.47
C HIS A 479 -25.18 -9.03 0.53
N ILE A 480 -26.00 -10.09 0.57
CA ILE A 480 -27.12 -10.17 1.52
C ILE A 480 -26.60 -10.04 2.95
N THR A 481 -25.50 -10.73 3.28
CA THR A 481 -24.87 -10.65 4.60
C THR A 481 -24.43 -9.23 4.93
N VAL A 482 -23.67 -8.57 4.05
CA VAL A 482 -23.14 -7.23 4.25
C VAL A 482 -24.24 -6.19 4.42
N PHE A 483 -25.24 -6.19 3.53
CA PHE A 483 -26.34 -5.22 3.59
C PHE A 483 -27.31 -5.51 4.73
N SER A 484 -27.50 -6.77 5.12
CA SER A 484 -28.29 -7.12 6.31
C SER A 484 -27.58 -6.64 7.58
N LEU A 485 -26.27 -6.84 7.69
CA LEU A 485 -25.47 -6.32 8.81
C LEU A 485 -25.46 -4.80 8.85
N LEU A 486 -25.48 -4.13 7.68
CA LEU A 486 -25.62 -2.68 7.60
C LEU A 486 -26.98 -2.20 8.14
N LEU A 487 -28.06 -2.84 7.68
CA LEU A 487 -29.42 -2.54 8.08
C LEU A 487 -29.61 -2.77 9.59
N LEU A 488 -29.11 -3.90 10.10
CA LEU A 488 -29.14 -4.22 11.52
C LEU A 488 -28.35 -3.19 12.35
N ASP A 489 -27.20 -2.69 11.87
CA ASP A 489 -26.47 -1.63 12.56
C ASP A 489 -27.28 -0.32 12.66
N PHE A 490 -28.08 0.00 11.64
CA PHE A 490 -28.97 1.17 11.65
C PHE A 490 -30.17 1.01 12.58
N ILE A 491 -30.75 -0.19 12.67
CA ILE A 491 -31.95 -0.47 13.49
C ILE A 491 -31.58 -0.67 14.96
N LEU A 492 -30.49 -1.39 15.24
CA LEU A 492 -30.14 -1.76 16.61
C LEU A 492 -29.68 -0.54 17.42
N PRO A 493 -30.12 -0.41 18.69
CA PRO A 493 -29.74 0.70 19.56
C PRO A 493 -28.22 0.86 19.58
N LYS A 494 -27.75 2.10 19.39
CA LYS A 494 -26.34 2.41 19.61
C LYS A 494 -26.09 2.34 21.11
N HIS A 495 -25.11 1.54 21.53
CA HIS A 495 -24.72 1.49 22.94
C HIS A 495 -24.39 2.91 23.39
N LYS A 496 -25.17 3.48 24.32
CA LYS A 496 -24.84 4.76 24.94
C LYS A 496 -23.46 4.59 25.59
N LYS A 497 -22.50 5.46 25.25
CA LYS A 497 -21.29 5.56 26.06
C LYS A 497 -21.75 5.86 27.48
N THR A 498 -21.37 5.02 28.44
CA THR A 498 -21.57 5.28 29.87
C THR A 498 -20.66 6.44 30.28
N SER A 499 -20.97 7.65 29.81
CA SER A 499 -20.31 8.89 30.20
C SER A 499 -21.16 9.67 31.22
N GLU A 500 -22.35 9.18 31.57
CA GLU A 500 -23.27 9.87 32.49
C GLU A 500 -23.29 9.31 33.93
N VAL A 501 -22.57 8.21 34.23
CA VAL A 501 -22.53 7.69 35.61
C VAL A 501 -21.45 8.36 36.46
N ASN A 502 -20.33 8.80 35.87
CA ASN A 502 -19.28 9.50 36.64
C ASN A 502 -19.61 10.97 36.95
N ASN A 503 -20.50 11.62 36.20
CA ASN A 503 -20.92 13.00 36.51
C ASN A 503 -21.97 13.10 37.63
N LYS A 504 -22.61 11.98 38.03
CA LYS A 504 -23.50 11.96 39.20
C LYS A 504 -22.80 11.62 40.52
N MET A 505 -21.66 10.92 40.48
CA MET A 505 -20.84 10.72 41.70
C MET A 505 -20.01 11.96 42.05
N ILE A 506 -19.55 12.75 41.06
CA ILE A 506 -18.75 13.96 41.34
C ILE A 506 -19.62 15.12 41.89
N ASN A 507 -20.92 15.13 41.62
CA ASN A 507 -21.84 16.17 42.13
C ASN A 507 -22.58 15.78 43.43
N GLY A 508 -22.38 14.55 43.95
CA GLY A 508 -22.98 14.07 45.19
C GLY A 508 -22.17 14.39 46.45
N ASP A 509 -20.84 14.50 46.31
CA ASP A 509 -19.92 14.57 47.46
C ASP A 509 -19.42 15.99 47.82
N ASN A 510 -19.89 17.04 47.12
CA ASN A 510 -19.49 18.44 47.38
C ASN A 510 -20.51 19.24 48.21
N LYS A 511 -21.38 18.59 49.00
CA LYS A 511 -22.37 19.26 49.87
C LYS A 511 -22.16 19.09 51.37
N MET A 512 -21.05 18.53 51.81
CA MET A 512 -20.62 18.61 53.21
C MET A 512 -19.16 19.02 53.22
N VAL A 513 -18.78 19.90 54.16
CA VAL A 513 -17.46 20.54 54.30
C VAL A 513 -17.30 21.83 53.49
N ASN A 514 -17.92 22.91 53.98
CA ASN A 514 -17.29 24.23 54.11
C ASN A 514 -18.24 25.16 54.90
N GLY A 515 -18.27 24.96 56.22
CA GLY A 515 -18.57 26.02 57.16
C GLY A 515 -17.24 26.67 57.58
N ASP A 516 -17.27 27.99 57.68
CA ASP A 516 -16.24 28.86 58.27
C ASP A 516 -14.96 29.11 57.47
N ASN A 517 -14.95 30.21 56.70
CA ASN A 517 -14.13 31.37 57.05
C ASN A 517 -14.43 32.61 56.18
N LYS A 518 -14.83 33.69 56.87
CA LYS A 518 -14.92 35.07 56.39
C LYS A 518 -13.54 35.66 56.11
N MET A 519 -13.38 36.39 55.00
CA MET A 519 -12.55 37.60 54.81
C MET A 519 -12.85 38.12 53.40
N ILE A 520 -13.81 39.04 53.22
CA ILE A 520 -13.64 40.51 53.11
C ILE A 520 -12.48 40.91 52.19
N ASN A 521 -12.82 41.38 50.99
CA ASN A 521 -12.07 42.45 50.34
C ASN A 521 -13.07 43.34 49.58
N GLY A 522 -13.33 44.51 50.16
CA GLY A 522 -14.08 45.59 49.55
C GLY A 522 -13.14 46.55 48.81
N ASP A 523 -13.70 47.17 47.78
CA ASP A 523 -13.20 48.36 47.10
C ASP A 523 -12.69 49.44 48.08
N ILE A 524 -11.79 50.31 47.61
CA ILE A 524 -12.01 51.78 47.64
C ILE A 524 -10.87 52.53 46.92
N ARG A 525 -11.30 53.55 46.15
CA ARG A 525 -10.55 54.63 45.50
C ARG A 525 -9.94 55.62 46.51
N ASN A 526 -8.86 56.30 46.08
CA ASN A 526 -8.47 57.69 46.41
C ASN A 526 -8.70 58.26 47.83
N SER A 527 -7.65 58.74 48.49
CA SER A 527 -7.31 60.18 48.47
C SER A 527 -6.03 60.50 49.28
N SER A 528 -5.42 61.61 48.90
CA SER A 528 -4.35 62.36 49.53
C SER A 528 -4.54 62.66 51.03
N LYS A 529 -3.46 62.58 51.84
CA LYS A 529 -2.85 63.75 52.52
C LYS A 529 -1.64 63.34 53.38
N LYS A 530 -0.61 64.19 53.31
CA LYS A 530 0.56 64.28 54.20
C LYS A 530 0.14 64.35 55.68
N ILE A 531 1.00 63.88 56.59
CA ILE A 531 1.80 64.70 57.54
C ILE A 531 2.59 63.77 58.47
N ASN A 532 3.89 64.06 58.53
CA ASN A 532 4.98 63.59 59.41
C ASN A 532 5.46 62.15 59.31
#